data_AF-A0A842VQE6-F1
#
_entry.id   AF-A0A842VQE6-F1
#
_cell.length_a   1.000
_cell.length_b   1.000
_cell.length_c   1.000
_cell.angle_alpha   90.00
_cell.angle_beta   90.00
_cell.angle_gamma   90.00
#
_symmetry.space_group_name_H-M   'P 1'
#
loop_
_entity.id
_entity.type
_entity.pdbx_description
1 polymer ?
#
loop_
_entity_poly.entity_id
_entity_poly.type
_entity_poly.pdbx_seq_one_letter_code
_entity_poly.pdbx_strand_id
1 'polypeptide(L)'
;MYFDELSDLFESDTIKPTFEYVHIILALFVFEEHPDGIGRYRLRDELLIGAGTAKSLINKLKEKINFIKVSEENKRKGHVLTKKGLDFLDKIKKKIPIIQPGDTNILKNIIIDSENAKTYYCVIKESAKQLSDGMTQRDAAIKIGGEGATCLYFDGKDFNFALISATESEKSKMKLEKDVEEYFLTQIDKLDHTLKKDDVIIIGIGNIKEEYESLKIKKEEKRKKEANLVAERRSRLSALNAALTLLPE
;
A
#
# COMPACT_ATOMS: atom_id res chain seq x y z
N MET A 1 -17.31 10.70 -5.18
CA MET A 1 -16.58 9.42 -5.17
C MET A 1 -15.09 9.72 -5.01
N TYR A 2 -14.33 9.05 -4.13
CA TYR A 2 -12.88 9.35 -3.91
C TYR A 2 -12.05 9.24 -5.20
N PHE A 3 -12.54 8.46 -6.15
CA PHE A 3 -11.84 8.13 -7.39
C PHE A 3 -12.52 8.68 -8.66
N ASP A 4 -13.54 9.54 -8.54
CA ASP A 4 -14.23 10.14 -9.70
C ASP A 4 -13.22 10.80 -10.66
N GLU A 5 -12.30 11.59 -10.09
CA GLU A 5 -11.27 12.33 -10.83
C GLU A 5 -10.27 11.41 -11.57
N LEU A 6 -10.27 10.11 -11.28
CA LEU A 6 -9.38 9.12 -11.90
C LEU A 6 -10.06 8.32 -13.01
N SER A 7 -11.38 8.42 -13.19
CA SER A 7 -12.14 7.64 -14.17
C SER A 7 -11.59 7.78 -15.59
N ASP A 8 -11.25 9.01 -16.01
CA ASP A 8 -10.63 9.33 -17.31
C ASP A 8 -9.33 8.56 -17.60
N LEU A 9 -8.63 8.12 -16.55
CA LEU A 9 -7.39 7.35 -16.69
C LEU A 9 -7.66 5.94 -17.24
N PHE A 10 -8.83 5.37 -16.99
CA PHE A 10 -9.20 4.03 -17.44
C PHE A 10 -9.81 4.02 -18.85
N GLU A 11 -10.21 5.18 -19.36
CA GLU A 11 -10.70 5.32 -20.73
C GLU A 11 -9.59 5.08 -21.77
N SER A 12 -9.90 4.25 -22.76
CA SER A 12 -9.04 3.92 -23.89
C SER A 12 -9.86 3.42 -25.07
N ASP A 13 -9.63 4.00 -26.26
CA ASP A 13 -10.32 3.63 -27.50
C ASP A 13 -9.86 2.29 -28.08
N THR A 14 -8.76 1.72 -27.55
CA THR A 14 -8.11 0.52 -28.12
C THR A 14 -7.96 -0.59 -27.08
N ILE A 15 -7.12 -0.38 -26.07
CA ILE A 15 -6.78 -1.40 -25.06
C ILE A 15 -6.97 -0.80 -23.68
N LYS A 16 -7.76 -1.47 -22.84
CA LYS A 16 -7.95 -1.08 -21.44
C LYS A 16 -6.58 -1.01 -20.73
N PRO A 17 -6.31 0.03 -19.93
CA PRO A 17 -5.08 0.12 -19.16
C PRO A 17 -4.89 -1.11 -18.26
N THR A 18 -3.64 -1.59 -18.14
CA THR A 18 -3.28 -2.76 -17.33
C THR A 18 -2.84 -2.40 -15.91
N PHE A 19 -3.09 -1.17 -15.49
CA PHE A 19 -2.89 -0.73 -14.10
C PHE A 19 -4.25 -0.54 -13.43
N GLU A 20 -4.27 -0.78 -12.13
CA GLU A 20 -5.39 -0.54 -11.20
C GLU A 20 -5.23 0.77 -10.40
N TYR A 21 -6.28 1.19 -9.68
CA TYR A 21 -6.26 2.38 -8.81
C TYR A 21 -5.07 2.42 -7.85
N VAL A 22 -4.70 1.30 -7.23
CA VAL A 22 -3.55 1.23 -6.32
C VAL A 22 -2.25 1.70 -6.97
N HIS A 23 -2.02 1.42 -8.25
CA HIS A 23 -0.80 1.88 -8.93
C HIS A 23 -0.81 3.39 -9.15
N ILE A 24 -2.00 3.98 -9.39
CA ILE A 24 -2.14 5.43 -9.50
C ILE A 24 -1.86 6.06 -8.14
N ILE A 25 -2.53 5.61 -7.08
CA ILE A 25 -2.38 6.18 -5.74
C ILE A 25 -0.95 6.02 -5.24
N LEU A 26 -0.36 4.82 -5.36
CA LEU A 26 1.02 4.58 -4.97
C LEU A 26 2.01 5.43 -5.79
N ALA A 27 1.75 5.65 -7.08
CA ALA A 27 2.60 6.53 -7.88
C ALA A 27 2.65 7.94 -7.30
N LEU A 28 1.50 8.49 -6.85
CA LEU A 28 1.44 9.83 -6.25
C LEU A 28 2.24 9.90 -4.95
N PHE A 29 2.14 8.89 -4.07
CA PHE A 29 2.99 8.80 -2.88
C PHE A 29 4.48 8.76 -3.24
N VAL A 30 4.86 7.96 -4.24
CA VAL A 30 6.26 7.86 -4.71
C VAL A 30 6.75 9.19 -5.31
N PHE A 31 5.88 9.95 -6.00
CA PHE A 31 6.25 11.29 -6.49
C PHE A 31 6.43 12.28 -5.33
N GLU A 32 5.62 12.21 -4.28
CA GLU A 32 5.76 13.05 -3.08
C GLU A 32 7.07 12.74 -2.33
N GLU A 33 7.44 11.46 -2.21
CA GLU A 33 8.71 10.99 -1.62
C GLU A 33 9.94 11.43 -2.42
N HIS A 34 9.76 11.86 -3.66
CA HIS A 34 10.81 12.27 -4.58
C HIS A 34 10.51 13.65 -5.19
N PRO A 35 10.55 14.73 -4.39
CA PRO A 35 10.21 16.09 -4.84
C PRO A 35 11.12 16.60 -5.96
N ASP A 36 12.35 16.08 -6.03
CA ASP A 36 13.32 16.35 -7.09
C ASP A 36 12.96 15.70 -8.44
N GLY A 37 12.07 14.72 -8.43
CA GLY A 37 11.60 13.97 -9.58
C GLY A 37 12.02 12.51 -9.60
N ILE A 38 11.14 11.68 -10.19
CA ILE A 38 11.39 10.26 -10.46
C ILE A 38 11.15 9.92 -11.94
N GLY A 39 12.05 9.11 -12.49
CA GLY A 39 11.98 8.61 -13.86
C GLY A 39 11.10 7.37 -14.01
N ARG A 40 10.63 7.11 -15.24
CA ARG A 40 9.75 5.98 -15.59
C ARG A 40 10.26 4.62 -15.14
N TYR A 41 11.56 4.37 -15.26
CA TYR A 41 12.13 3.06 -14.92
C TYR A 41 12.08 2.79 -13.42
N ARG A 42 12.40 3.80 -12.58
CA ARG A 42 12.29 3.64 -11.14
C ARG A 42 10.82 3.53 -10.71
N LEU A 43 9.93 4.34 -11.29
CA LEU A 43 8.50 4.23 -11.00
C LEU A 43 7.93 2.86 -11.39
N ARG A 44 8.34 2.31 -12.54
CA ARG A 44 7.99 0.94 -12.95
C ARG A 44 8.36 -0.07 -11.86
N ASP A 45 9.56 0.06 -11.32
CA ASP A 45 10.10 -0.86 -10.32
C ASP A 45 9.36 -0.70 -8.99
N GLU A 46 9.07 0.52 -8.54
CA GLU A 46 8.27 0.75 -7.31
C GLU A 46 6.84 0.20 -7.41
N LEU A 47 6.25 0.24 -8.60
CA LEU A 47 4.87 -0.20 -8.84
C LEU A 47 4.75 -1.67 -9.29
N LEU A 48 5.88 -2.36 -9.52
CA LEU A 48 5.92 -3.74 -10.03
C LEU A 48 5.09 -3.97 -11.30
N ILE A 49 5.08 -2.99 -12.20
CA ILE A 49 4.33 -3.03 -13.48
C ILE A 49 5.25 -3.18 -14.70
N GLY A 50 4.67 -3.51 -15.86
CA GLY A 50 5.40 -3.57 -17.12
C GLY A 50 5.89 -2.20 -17.61
N ALA A 51 6.96 -2.19 -18.42
CA ALA A 51 7.53 -0.94 -18.96
C ALA A 51 6.54 -0.15 -19.84
N GLY A 52 5.70 -0.85 -20.61
CA GLY A 52 4.62 -0.24 -21.39
C GLY A 52 3.53 0.37 -20.50
N THR A 53 3.14 -0.34 -19.44
CA THR A 53 2.18 0.13 -18.43
C THR A 53 2.67 1.37 -17.72
N ALA A 54 3.93 1.40 -17.27
CA ALA A 54 4.53 2.57 -16.64
C ALA A 54 4.56 3.80 -17.56
N LYS A 55 4.84 3.60 -18.86
CA LYS A 55 4.79 4.68 -19.87
C LYS A 55 3.38 5.22 -20.01
N SER A 56 2.40 4.32 -20.15
CA SER A 56 0.99 4.68 -20.27
C SER A 56 0.48 5.44 -19.04
N LEU A 57 0.79 4.94 -17.83
CA LEU A 57 0.42 5.58 -16.57
C LEU A 57 0.97 7.00 -16.47
N ILE A 58 2.27 7.20 -16.72
CA ILE A 58 2.89 8.53 -16.70
C ILE A 58 2.23 9.47 -17.71
N ASN A 59 2.03 9.01 -18.94
CA ASN A 59 1.41 9.83 -19.97
C ASN A 59 -0.01 10.24 -19.56
N LYS A 60 -0.82 9.32 -19.02
CA LYS A 60 -2.18 9.62 -18.58
C LYS A 60 -2.20 10.56 -17.37
N LEU A 61 -1.34 10.36 -16.37
CA LEU A 61 -1.23 11.24 -15.21
C LEU A 61 -0.83 12.68 -15.60
N LYS A 62 0.05 12.81 -16.60
CA LYS A 62 0.53 14.10 -17.09
C LYS A 62 -0.47 14.77 -18.03
N GLU A 63 -0.95 14.06 -19.03
CA GLU A 63 -1.65 14.63 -20.19
C GLU A 63 -3.17 14.60 -20.04
N LYS A 64 -3.74 13.58 -19.39
CA LYS A 64 -5.20 13.50 -19.19
C LYS A 64 -5.66 14.31 -17.98
N ILE A 65 -5.03 14.12 -16.82
CA ILE A 65 -5.54 14.71 -15.57
C ILE A 65 -4.61 15.77 -14.94
N ASN A 66 -3.40 15.95 -15.49
CA ASN A 66 -2.41 16.95 -15.06
C ASN A 66 -2.01 16.86 -13.58
N PHE A 67 -1.83 15.63 -13.06
CA PHE A 67 -1.38 15.38 -11.69
C PHE A 67 0.14 15.43 -11.55
N ILE A 68 0.87 15.23 -12.65
CA ILE A 68 2.33 15.29 -12.67
C ILE A 68 2.84 16.16 -13.81
N LYS A 69 4.03 16.73 -13.64
CA LYS A 69 4.77 17.46 -14.67
C LYS A 69 6.22 17.02 -14.70
N VAL A 70 6.92 17.32 -15.79
CA VAL A 70 8.38 17.15 -15.83
C VAL A 70 9.02 18.18 -14.89
N SER A 71 10.02 17.76 -14.11
CA SER A 71 10.76 18.66 -13.22
C SER A 71 11.38 19.81 -14.02
N GLU A 72 11.09 21.05 -13.60
CA GLU A 72 11.60 22.27 -14.24
C GLU A 72 13.07 22.49 -13.89
N GLU A 73 13.45 22.19 -12.65
CA GLU A 73 14.81 22.36 -12.14
C GLU A 73 15.78 21.31 -12.71
N ASN A 74 15.29 20.09 -12.99
CA ASN A 74 16.12 19.06 -13.58
C ASN A 74 15.30 18.06 -14.42
N LYS A 75 15.12 18.37 -15.71
CA LYS A 75 14.43 17.51 -16.67
C LYS A 75 14.96 16.06 -16.71
N ARG A 76 16.21 15.81 -16.31
CA ARG A 76 16.80 14.45 -16.27
C ARG A 76 16.30 13.62 -15.08
N LYS A 77 15.82 14.26 -14.00
CA LYS A 77 15.30 13.57 -12.80
C LYS A 77 13.89 13.00 -13.01
N GLY A 78 13.16 13.46 -14.02
CA GLY A 78 11.87 12.88 -14.41
C GLY A 78 10.69 13.75 -14.02
N HIS A 79 9.71 13.18 -13.33
CA HIS A 79 8.40 13.80 -13.10
C HIS A 79 8.17 14.06 -11.61
N VAL A 80 7.43 15.11 -11.31
CA VAL A 80 7.05 15.59 -9.97
C VAL A 80 5.55 15.85 -9.92
N LEU A 81 4.96 15.89 -8.72
CA LEU A 81 3.56 16.28 -8.55
C LEU A 81 3.33 17.73 -9.02
N THR A 82 2.18 17.97 -9.64
CA THR A 82 1.62 19.32 -9.76
C THR A 82 0.87 19.68 -8.48
N LYS A 83 0.47 20.95 -8.34
CA LYS A 83 -0.43 21.34 -7.25
C LYS A 83 -1.72 20.52 -7.25
N LYS A 84 -2.31 20.27 -8.43
CA LYS A 84 -3.53 19.45 -8.56
C LYS A 84 -3.32 18.01 -8.08
N GLY A 85 -2.18 17.40 -8.43
CA GLY A 85 -1.83 16.07 -7.97
C GLY A 85 -1.58 16.01 -6.46
N LEU A 86 -0.94 17.04 -5.89
CA LEU A 86 -0.74 17.16 -4.45
C LEU A 86 -2.07 17.35 -3.71
N ASP A 87 -2.93 18.27 -4.17
CA ASP A 87 -4.25 18.51 -3.58
C ASP A 87 -5.12 17.23 -3.59
N PHE A 88 -5.02 16.42 -4.65
CA PHE A 88 -5.69 15.11 -4.70
C PHE A 88 -5.06 14.12 -3.70
N LEU A 89 -3.74 14.02 -3.66
CA LEU A 89 -3.03 13.13 -2.72
C LEU A 89 -3.35 13.51 -1.26
N ASP A 90 -3.44 14.79 -0.93
CA ASP A 90 -3.81 15.28 0.40
C ASP A 90 -5.22 14.82 0.81
N LYS A 91 -6.17 14.73 -0.12
CA LYS A 91 -7.50 14.16 0.15
C LYS A 91 -7.39 12.68 0.53
N ILE A 92 -6.52 11.92 -0.15
CA ILE A 92 -6.25 10.51 0.17
C ILE A 92 -5.55 10.39 1.52
N LYS A 93 -4.52 11.20 1.79
CA LYS A 93 -3.75 11.18 3.05
C LYS A 93 -4.57 11.56 4.28
N LYS A 94 -5.66 12.33 4.12
CA LYS A 94 -6.63 12.54 5.21
C LYS A 94 -7.28 11.23 5.68
N LYS A 95 -7.45 10.26 4.77
CA LYS A 95 -7.99 8.93 5.11
C LYS A 95 -6.93 7.88 5.31
N ILE A 96 -5.84 7.89 4.55
CA ILE A 96 -4.72 6.96 4.67
C ILE A 96 -3.44 7.76 4.98
N PRO A 97 -3.29 8.28 6.21
CA PRO A 97 -2.15 9.15 6.55
C PRO A 97 -0.82 8.42 6.63
N ILE A 98 -0.83 7.11 6.89
CA ILE A 98 0.37 6.33 7.15
C ILE A 98 0.43 5.15 6.19
N ILE A 99 1.57 5.00 5.51
CA ILE A 99 1.99 3.83 4.74
C ILE A 99 3.46 3.60 5.06
N GLN A 100 3.79 2.56 5.82
CA GLN A 100 5.16 2.35 6.34
C GLN A 100 5.56 0.87 6.33
N PRO A 101 6.88 0.57 6.25
CA PRO A 101 7.37 -0.78 6.48
C PRO A 101 6.98 -1.28 7.88
N GLY A 102 6.55 -2.53 7.96
CA GLY A 102 6.30 -3.24 9.21
C GLY A 102 7.55 -3.99 9.70
N ASP A 103 7.71 -4.13 11.01
CA ASP A 103 8.72 -5.02 11.57
C ASP A 103 8.18 -6.45 11.61
N THR A 104 8.56 -7.25 10.61
CA THR A 104 8.14 -8.65 10.48
C THR A 104 8.44 -9.48 11.74
N ASN A 105 9.50 -9.17 12.52
CA ASN A 105 9.83 -9.95 13.72
C ASN A 105 8.80 -9.75 14.83
N ILE A 106 8.25 -8.54 14.95
CA ILE A 106 7.19 -8.21 15.90
C ILE A 106 5.85 -8.73 15.37
N LEU A 107 5.59 -8.57 14.07
CA LEU A 107 4.30 -8.91 13.45
C LEU A 107 4.13 -10.41 13.14
N LYS A 108 5.15 -11.24 13.38
CA LYS A 108 5.21 -12.65 12.95
C LYS A 108 4.04 -13.53 13.39
N ASN A 109 3.41 -13.20 14.52
CA ASN A 109 2.30 -13.98 15.10
C ASN A 109 0.93 -13.60 14.53
N ILE A 110 0.86 -12.52 13.75
CA ILE A 110 -0.39 -11.99 13.20
C ILE A 110 -0.40 -11.93 11.66
N ILE A 111 0.65 -12.45 11.03
CA ILE A 111 0.78 -12.55 9.57
C ILE A 111 1.03 -14.00 9.17
N ILE A 112 0.76 -14.33 7.91
CA ILE A 112 1.07 -15.62 7.31
C ILE A 112 2.53 -15.66 6.78
N ASP A 113 3.15 -16.84 6.80
CA ASP A 113 4.52 -17.10 6.29
C ASP A 113 5.58 -16.07 6.74
N SER A 114 5.63 -15.81 8.05
CA SER A 114 6.45 -14.75 8.63
C SER A 114 7.97 -14.93 8.40
N GLU A 115 8.45 -16.15 8.18
CA GLU A 115 9.87 -16.43 7.94
C GLU A 115 10.39 -15.85 6.62
N ASN A 116 9.52 -15.71 5.62
CA ASN A 116 9.86 -15.20 4.28
C ASN A 116 9.15 -13.89 3.95
N ALA A 117 8.54 -13.22 4.94
CA ALA A 117 7.68 -12.07 4.70
C ALA A 117 8.42 -10.72 4.78
N LYS A 118 8.08 -9.83 3.84
CA LYS A 118 8.14 -8.38 4.05
C LYS A 118 6.75 -7.88 4.37
N THR A 119 6.67 -6.91 5.26
CA THR A 119 5.40 -6.30 5.66
C THR A 119 5.42 -4.81 5.43
N TYR A 120 4.27 -4.27 5.05
CA TYR A 120 3.96 -2.85 5.11
C TYR A 120 2.61 -2.72 5.81
N TYR A 121 2.39 -1.63 6.52
CA TYR A 121 1.10 -1.34 7.10
C TYR A 121 0.58 0.02 6.65
N CYS A 122 -0.75 0.09 6.52
CA CYS A 122 -1.50 1.31 6.30
C CYS A 122 -2.38 1.59 7.51
N VAL A 123 -2.48 2.86 7.92
CA VAL A 123 -3.51 3.30 8.88
C VAL A 123 -4.61 4.01 8.11
N ILE A 124 -5.86 3.62 8.32
CA ILE A 124 -7.03 4.16 7.66
C ILE A 124 -7.96 4.77 8.71
N LYS A 125 -8.35 6.03 8.53
CA LYS A 125 -9.11 6.80 9.52
C LYS A 125 -10.61 6.55 9.45
N GLU A 126 -11.19 6.18 10.60
CA GLU A 126 -12.64 6.03 10.79
C GLU A 126 -13.30 5.07 9.78
N SER A 127 -12.66 3.93 9.53
CA SER A 127 -13.03 2.97 8.47
C SER A 127 -13.44 1.58 8.98
N ALA A 128 -13.54 1.38 10.30
CA ALA A 128 -13.90 0.08 10.87
C ALA A 128 -15.30 -0.40 10.45
N LYS A 129 -16.21 0.51 10.05
CA LYS A 129 -17.55 0.14 9.58
C LYS A 129 -17.56 -0.51 8.19
N GLN A 130 -16.57 -0.17 7.36
CA GLN A 130 -16.36 -0.76 6.04
C GLN A 130 -15.60 -2.09 6.14
N LEU A 131 -14.98 -2.34 7.30
CA LEU A 131 -14.24 -3.56 7.59
C LEU A 131 -15.22 -4.63 8.11
N SER A 132 -15.43 -5.67 7.31
CA SER A 132 -16.28 -6.82 7.66
C SER A 132 -15.48 -7.88 8.46
N ASP A 133 -15.01 -8.93 7.79
CA ASP A 133 -14.14 -10.00 8.30
C ASP A 133 -12.71 -9.89 7.75
N GLY A 134 -12.39 -8.82 7.03
CA GLY A 134 -11.08 -8.67 6.39
C GLY A 134 -10.88 -9.51 5.13
N MET A 135 -11.86 -10.31 4.69
CA MET A 135 -11.71 -11.17 3.50
C MET A 135 -11.58 -10.34 2.22
N THR A 136 -12.38 -9.29 2.06
CA THR A 136 -12.28 -8.37 0.92
C THR A 136 -10.89 -7.73 0.83
N GLN A 137 -10.32 -7.34 1.98
CA GLN A 137 -8.99 -6.74 2.05
C GLN A 137 -7.90 -7.75 1.71
N ARG A 138 -8.01 -8.98 2.21
CA ARG A 138 -7.11 -10.09 1.86
C ARG A 138 -7.13 -10.38 0.37
N ASP A 139 -8.31 -10.54 -0.22
CA ASP A 139 -8.47 -10.86 -1.65
C ASP A 139 -7.94 -9.70 -2.52
N ALA A 140 -8.17 -8.46 -2.11
CA ALA A 140 -7.59 -7.29 -2.77
C ALA A 140 -6.05 -7.31 -2.72
N ALA A 141 -5.45 -7.67 -1.58
CA ALA A 141 -4.00 -7.81 -1.47
C ALA A 141 -3.44 -8.93 -2.37
N ILE A 142 -4.14 -10.07 -2.46
CA ILE A 142 -3.76 -11.20 -3.33
C ILE A 142 -3.89 -10.83 -4.80
N LYS A 143 -4.94 -10.08 -5.19
CA LYS A 143 -5.17 -9.64 -6.58
C LYS A 143 -3.97 -8.87 -7.17
N ILE A 144 -3.18 -8.19 -6.34
CA ILE A 144 -2.00 -7.42 -6.76
C ILE A 144 -0.67 -8.20 -6.64
N GLY A 145 -0.76 -9.49 -6.32
CA GLY A 145 0.36 -10.43 -6.21
C GLY A 145 1.00 -10.50 -4.81
N GLY A 146 0.32 -10.00 -3.77
CA GLY A 146 0.75 -10.24 -2.39
C GLY A 146 0.28 -11.59 -1.87
N GLU A 147 0.78 -11.99 -0.71
CA GLU A 147 0.34 -13.21 -0.02
C GLU A 147 -1.02 -13.03 0.69
N GLY A 148 -1.33 -11.79 1.05
CA GLY A 148 -2.57 -11.45 1.73
C GLY A 148 -2.45 -10.16 2.53
N ALA A 149 -3.45 -9.94 3.38
CA ALA A 149 -3.45 -8.85 4.33
C ALA A 149 -4.10 -9.28 5.65
N THR A 150 -3.56 -8.77 6.76
CA THR A 150 -4.17 -8.84 8.09
C THR A 150 -4.81 -7.50 8.41
N CYS A 151 -6.03 -7.53 8.96
CA CYS A 151 -6.76 -6.32 9.32
C CYS A 151 -7.03 -6.26 10.82
N LEU A 152 -6.71 -5.11 11.42
CA LEU A 152 -6.99 -4.78 12.82
C LEU A 152 -7.81 -3.48 12.86
N TYR A 153 -8.70 -3.34 13.83
CA TYR A 153 -9.32 -2.04 14.13
C TYR A 153 -9.09 -1.66 15.58
N PHE A 154 -9.03 -0.35 15.82
CA PHE A 154 -8.88 0.22 17.16
C PHE A 154 -10.27 0.61 17.70
N ASP A 155 -10.68 0.03 18.82
CA ASP A 155 -12.00 0.28 19.40
C ASP A 155 -12.06 1.55 20.29
N GLY A 156 -10.91 2.25 20.40
CA GLY A 156 -10.70 3.39 21.30
C GLY A 156 -9.83 3.04 22.50
N LYS A 157 -9.57 1.76 22.74
CA LYS A 157 -8.74 1.26 23.85
C LYS A 157 -7.77 0.18 23.41
N ASP A 158 -8.27 -0.87 22.77
CA ASP A 158 -7.52 -2.08 22.41
C ASP A 158 -7.60 -2.32 20.89
N PHE A 159 -6.67 -3.11 20.35
CA PHE A 159 -6.71 -3.56 18.95
C PHE A 159 -7.46 -4.88 18.84
N ASN A 160 -8.30 -4.99 17.80
CA ASN A 160 -9.12 -6.16 17.56
C ASN A 160 -8.99 -6.62 16.12
N PHE A 161 -8.98 -7.94 15.90
CA PHE A 161 -9.05 -8.52 14.56
C PHE A 161 -10.43 -8.31 13.94
N ALA A 162 -10.47 -8.13 12.61
CA ALA A 162 -11.71 -8.14 11.84
C ALA A 162 -12.29 -9.58 11.78
N LEU A 163 -13.29 -9.89 12.60
CA LEU A 163 -13.93 -11.21 12.66
C LEU A 163 -15.44 -11.07 12.78
N ILE A 164 -16.19 -11.73 11.88
CA ILE A 164 -17.66 -11.69 11.85
C ILE A 164 -18.30 -12.63 12.89
N SER A 165 -17.59 -13.63 13.43
CA SER A 165 -18.25 -14.72 14.15
C SER A 165 -17.51 -15.29 15.36
N ALA A 166 -16.65 -14.51 16.00
CA ALA A 166 -16.07 -14.93 17.28
C ALA A 166 -17.10 -14.74 18.41
N THR A 167 -17.44 -15.83 19.09
CA THR A 167 -18.13 -15.80 20.39
C THR A 167 -17.36 -14.91 21.37
N GLU A 168 -18.00 -14.36 22.42
CA GLU A 168 -17.27 -13.57 23.44
C GLU A 168 -16.10 -14.38 24.06
N SER A 169 -16.24 -15.70 24.13
CA SER A 169 -15.18 -16.63 24.55
C SER A 169 -14.01 -16.75 23.56
N GLU A 170 -14.21 -16.49 22.27
CA GLU A 170 -13.14 -16.47 21.26
C GLU A 170 -12.49 -15.09 21.15
N LYS A 171 -13.28 -14.01 21.29
CA LYS A 171 -12.75 -12.63 21.36
C LYS A 171 -11.79 -12.44 22.54
N SER A 172 -12.09 -13.04 23.69
CA SER A 172 -11.20 -12.98 24.86
C SER A 172 -9.88 -13.74 24.69
N LYS A 173 -9.80 -14.70 23.77
CA LYS A 173 -8.59 -15.48 23.44
C LYS A 173 -7.77 -14.90 22.29
N MET A 174 -8.36 -14.00 21.49
CA MET A 174 -7.72 -13.35 20.34
C MET A 174 -7.34 -11.90 20.64
N LYS A 175 -6.89 -11.64 21.87
CA LYS A 175 -6.28 -10.36 22.18
C LYS A 175 -4.98 -10.22 21.42
N LEU A 176 -4.77 -9.04 20.86
CA LEU A 176 -3.49 -8.73 20.24
C LEU A 176 -2.40 -8.79 21.32
N GLU A 177 -1.24 -9.33 20.96
CA GLU A 177 -0.11 -9.38 21.88
C GLU A 177 0.34 -7.94 22.20
N LYS A 178 0.68 -7.68 23.47
CA LYS A 178 0.97 -6.31 23.95
C LYS A 178 2.12 -5.66 23.22
N ASP A 179 3.14 -6.43 22.85
CA ASP A 179 4.29 -5.96 22.08
C ASP A 179 3.88 -5.46 20.69
N VAL A 180 2.91 -6.12 20.04
CA VAL A 180 2.35 -5.65 18.76
C VAL A 180 1.50 -4.39 18.95
N GLU A 181 0.70 -4.31 20.01
CA GLU A 181 -0.06 -3.09 20.35
C GLU A 181 0.88 -1.89 20.60
N GLU A 182 1.87 -2.07 21.48
CA GLU A 182 2.88 -1.07 21.81
C GLU A 182 3.69 -0.66 20.57
N TYR A 183 4.01 -1.61 19.69
CA TYR A 183 4.66 -1.33 18.42
C TYR A 183 3.84 -0.34 17.58
N PHE A 184 2.56 -0.63 17.30
CA PHE A 184 1.75 0.27 16.47
C PHE A 184 1.53 1.62 17.13
N LEU A 185 1.23 1.67 18.43
CA LEU A 185 1.10 2.94 19.17
C LEU A 185 2.37 3.78 19.06
N THR A 186 3.54 3.15 19.26
CA THR A 186 4.85 3.83 19.17
C THR A 186 5.15 4.31 17.75
N GLN A 187 4.90 3.50 16.71
CA GLN A 187 5.19 3.89 15.34
C GLN A 187 4.27 5.02 14.86
N ILE A 188 3.00 4.99 15.26
CA ILE A 188 2.02 6.00 14.86
C ILE A 188 2.31 7.33 15.57
N ASP A 189 2.68 7.29 16.85
CA ASP A 189 3.08 8.47 17.63
C ASP A 189 4.33 9.15 17.05
N LYS A 190 5.34 8.35 16.63
CA LYS A 190 6.55 8.87 15.95
C LYS A 190 6.29 9.62 14.65
N LEU A 191 5.11 9.42 14.05
CA LEU A 191 4.68 10.09 12.82
C LEU A 191 3.74 11.27 13.13
N ASP A 192 3.71 11.74 14.37
CA ASP A 192 2.83 12.82 14.86
C ASP A 192 1.34 12.54 14.60
N HIS A 193 0.96 11.26 14.68
CA HIS A 193 -0.41 10.81 14.52
C HIS A 193 -0.92 10.13 15.79
N THR A 194 -2.24 10.14 15.96
CA THR A 194 -2.93 9.43 17.04
C THR A 194 -4.00 8.53 16.46
N LEU A 195 -4.18 7.35 17.07
CA LEU A 195 -5.29 6.47 16.75
C LEU A 195 -6.57 6.96 17.43
N LYS A 196 -7.66 6.89 16.68
CA LYS A 196 -9.01 7.14 17.17
C LYS A 196 -9.84 5.88 17.03
N LYS A 197 -10.90 5.80 17.82
CA LYS A 197 -11.91 4.76 17.66
C LYS A 197 -12.33 4.65 16.19
N ASP A 198 -12.47 3.42 15.72
CA ASP A 198 -12.83 3.03 14.36
C ASP A 198 -11.71 3.25 13.32
N ASP A 199 -10.50 3.64 13.73
CA ASP A 199 -9.32 3.56 12.86
C ASP A 199 -8.96 2.09 12.58
N VAL A 200 -8.47 1.82 11.37
CA VAL A 200 -8.10 0.48 10.91
C VAL A 200 -6.61 0.46 10.58
N ILE A 201 -5.94 -0.64 10.94
CA ILE A 201 -4.60 -0.97 10.47
C ILE A 201 -4.69 -2.17 9.54
N ILE A 202 -4.16 -2.02 8.33
CA ILE A 202 -4.02 -3.11 7.37
C ILE A 202 -2.55 -3.40 7.19
N ILE A 203 -2.17 -4.67 7.32
CA ILE A 203 -0.80 -5.15 7.14
C ILE A 203 -0.77 -5.99 5.87
N GLY A 204 -0.13 -5.49 4.82
CA GLY A 204 0.10 -6.23 3.58
C GLY A 204 1.38 -7.04 3.63
N ILE A 205 1.38 -8.18 2.94
CA ILE A 205 2.47 -9.18 3.00
C ILE A 205 3.02 -9.44 1.60
N GLY A 206 4.34 -9.44 1.47
CA GLY A 206 5.06 -9.84 0.25
C GLY A 206 6.09 -10.94 0.55
N ASN A 207 6.16 -11.96 -0.32
CA ASN A 207 6.98 -13.15 -0.10
C ASN A 207 8.37 -13.03 -0.75
N ILE A 208 9.42 -13.13 0.07
CA ILE A 208 10.82 -13.10 -0.40
C ILE A 208 11.16 -14.36 -1.19
N LYS A 209 10.67 -15.53 -0.76
CA LYS A 209 11.02 -16.81 -1.36
C LYS A 209 10.46 -16.94 -2.77
N GLU A 210 9.19 -16.62 -2.98
CA GLU A 210 8.57 -16.64 -4.29
C GLU A 210 9.29 -15.68 -5.25
N GLU A 211 9.61 -14.47 -4.78
CA GLU A 211 10.34 -13.48 -5.58
C GLU A 211 11.79 -13.91 -5.85
N TYR A 212 12.45 -14.58 -4.90
CA TYR A 212 13.75 -15.17 -5.14
C TYR A 212 13.67 -16.22 -6.24
N GLU A 213 12.75 -17.17 -6.14
CA GLU A 213 12.57 -18.28 -7.09
C GLU A 213 12.23 -17.82 -8.51
N SER A 214 11.48 -16.72 -8.66
CA SER A 214 11.11 -16.15 -9.97
C SER A 214 12.27 -15.45 -10.71
N LEU A 215 13.27 -14.94 -9.98
CA LEU A 215 14.35 -14.13 -10.54
C LEU A 215 15.42 -14.94 -11.27
N LYS A 216 15.70 -14.56 -12.52
CA LYS A 216 16.77 -15.14 -13.37
C LYS A 216 18.12 -14.42 -13.18
N ILE A 217 18.59 -14.29 -11.93
CA ILE A 217 19.87 -13.63 -11.59
C ILE A 217 20.91 -14.69 -11.19
N LYS A 218 22.06 -14.72 -11.90
CA LYS A 218 23.11 -15.74 -11.68
C LYS A 218 23.87 -15.59 -10.35
N LYS A 219 24.08 -14.36 -9.87
CA LYS A 219 24.80 -14.11 -8.60
C LYS A 219 23.81 -14.16 -7.43
N GLU A 220 23.94 -15.15 -6.56
CA GLU A 220 23.01 -15.41 -5.44
C GLU A 220 22.79 -14.19 -4.53
N GLU A 221 23.87 -13.53 -4.12
CA GLU A 221 23.80 -12.33 -3.27
C GLU A 221 22.96 -11.21 -3.92
N LYS A 222 23.17 -11.00 -5.23
CA LYS A 222 22.41 -9.99 -5.99
C LYS A 222 20.94 -10.41 -6.13
N ARG A 223 20.68 -11.70 -6.34
CA ARG A 223 19.33 -12.26 -6.43
C ARG A 223 18.58 -12.10 -5.11
N LYS A 224 19.23 -12.38 -3.98
CA LYS A 224 18.65 -12.21 -2.64
C LYS A 224 18.32 -10.75 -2.36
N LYS A 225 19.22 -9.82 -2.71
CA LYS A 225 18.95 -8.38 -2.55
C LYS A 225 17.75 -7.93 -3.37
N GLU A 226 17.67 -8.35 -4.62
CA GLU A 226 16.55 -8.01 -5.51
C GLU A 226 15.22 -8.60 -5.00
N ALA A 227 15.22 -9.88 -4.60
CA ALA A 227 14.04 -10.53 -4.04
C ALA A 227 13.49 -9.79 -2.80
N ASN A 228 14.38 -9.35 -1.91
CA ASN A 228 13.98 -8.56 -0.75
C ASN A 228 13.31 -7.24 -1.14
N LEU A 229 13.87 -6.54 -2.13
CA LEU A 229 13.33 -5.26 -2.61
C LEU A 229 11.97 -5.45 -3.29
N VAL A 230 11.82 -6.50 -4.10
CA VAL A 230 10.55 -6.80 -4.76
C VAL A 230 9.49 -7.19 -3.74
N ALA A 231 9.81 -8.04 -2.77
CA ALA A 231 8.89 -8.41 -1.69
C ALA A 231 8.45 -7.20 -0.84
N GLU A 232 9.35 -6.25 -0.60
CA GLU A 232 9.03 -4.99 0.09
C GLU A 232 8.06 -4.11 -0.70
N ARG A 233 8.29 -3.94 -2.01
CA ARG A 233 7.37 -3.20 -2.89
C ARG A 233 6.02 -3.90 -3.01
N ARG A 234 6.03 -5.24 -3.02
CA ARG A 234 4.82 -6.04 -3.07
C ARG A 234 3.99 -5.85 -1.81
N SER A 235 4.60 -5.95 -0.64
CA SER A 235 3.89 -5.76 0.63
C SER A 235 3.29 -4.35 0.73
N ARG A 236 3.99 -3.32 0.23
CA ARG A 236 3.48 -1.95 0.11
C ARG A 236 2.25 -1.86 -0.79
N LEU A 237 2.30 -2.43 -1.99
CA LEU A 237 1.16 -2.50 -2.91
C LEU A 237 -0.03 -3.25 -2.29
N SER A 238 0.23 -4.37 -1.63
CA SER A 238 -0.81 -5.19 -0.98
C SER A 238 -1.50 -4.45 0.15
N ALA A 239 -0.73 -3.81 1.04
CA ALA A 239 -1.28 -3.03 2.14
C ALA A 239 -2.15 -1.88 1.62
N LEU A 240 -1.67 -1.16 0.61
CA LEU A 240 -2.41 -0.04 0.04
C LEU A 240 -3.64 -0.51 -0.74
N ASN A 241 -3.55 -1.55 -1.58
CA ASN A 241 -4.70 -2.02 -2.34
C ASN A 241 -5.83 -2.49 -1.42
N ALA A 242 -5.47 -3.20 -0.35
CA ALA A 242 -6.40 -3.58 0.70
C ALA A 242 -7.00 -2.33 1.40
N ALA A 243 -6.19 -1.32 1.73
CA ALA A 243 -6.68 -0.07 2.34
C ALA A 243 -7.67 0.70 1.45
N LEU A 244 -7.45 0.72 0.13
CA LEU A 244 -8.34 1.42 -0.79
C LEU A 244 -9.75 0.82 -0.84
N THR A 245 -9.92 -0.47 -0.48
CA THR A 245 -11.25 -1.09 -0.38
C THR A 245 -12.11 -0.55 0.76
N LEU A 246 -11.50 0.14 1.73
CA LEU A 246 -12.20 0.76 2.87
C LEU A 246 -12.57 2.22 2.61
N LEU A 247 -12.14 2.79 1.48
CA LEU A 247 -12.59 4.11 1.09
C LEU A 247 -14.01 4.00 0.52
N PRO A 248 -14.94 4.89 0.92
CA PRO A 248 -16.27 4.89 0.37
C PRO A 248 -16.19 5.15 -1.14
N GLU A 249 -17.02 4.45 -1.90
CA GLU A 249 -17.22 4.71 -3.32
C GLU A 249 -17.65 6.18 -3.50
#